data_AF-A0A447N6Z2-F1
#
_entry.id   AF-A0A447N6Z2-F1
#
_cell.length_a   1.000
_cell.length_b   1.000
_cell.length_c   1.000
_cell.angle_alpha   90.00
_cell.angle_beta   90.00
_cell.angle_gamma   90.00
#
_symmetry.space_group_name_H-M   'P 1'
#
loop_
_entity.id
_entity.type
_entity.pdbx_description
1 polymer ?
#
loop_
_entity_poly.entity_id
_entity_poly.type
_entity_poly.pdbx_seq_one_letter_code
_entity_poly.pdbx_strand_id
1 'polypeptide(L)'
;MAKKIAREWEDLDIDVVIPIPETSCDIALEIARILGKPYRQGFVKNRYVGRTFIMPGQQLRRKSVRRKLNANRAEFRDKNVLLVDDSIVRGTTSEQIIEMAREAGAKKVYLASAAPEIRFPNVYGIDMPTANELIAHGREVDEIRQIIGADGLIFQDLNDLIEAVRAENPDIQQFECSVFNGVYVTKDVDQQYLDFLDSLRNDDAKAVLFQNEMENLEMHNEG
;
A
#
# COMPACT_ATOMS: atom_id res chain seq x y z
N MET A 1 -12.37 10.94 1.93
CA MET A 1 -12.58 9.47 2.04
C MET A 1 -13.87 9.10 2.75
N ALA A 2 -14.03 9.41 4.04
CA ALA A 2 -15.15 8.88 4.82
C ALA A 2 -16.54 9.16 4.22
N LYS A 3 -16.76 10.38 3.71
CA LYS A 3 -18.00 10.77 3.00
C LYS A 3 -18.22 9.97 1.71
N LYS A 4 -17.14 9.63 0.99
CA LYS A 4 -17.17 8.82 -0.23
C LYS A 4 -17.65 7.40 0.11
N ILE A 5 -17.06 6.79 1.13
CA ILE A 5 -17.47 5.45 1.61
C ILE A 5 -18.95 5.46 2.03
N ALA A 6 -19.38 6.44 2.83
CA ALA A 6 -20.78 6.53 3.27
C ALA A 6 -21.77 6.63 2.10
N ARG A 7 -21.38 7.27 1.00
CA ARG A 7 -22.20 7.46 -0.20
C ARG A 7 -22.21 6.25 -1.13
N GLU A 8 -21.05 5.65 -1.37
CA GLU A 8 -20.89 4.60 -2.38
C GLU A 8 -21.09 3.19 -1.82
N TRP A 9 -20.84 3.00 -0.53
CA TRP A 9 -20.93 1.72 0.18
C TRP A 9 -22.04 1.71 1.24
N GLU A 10 -23.12 2.47 1.01
CA GLU A 10 -24.27 2.54 1.92
C GLU A 10 -24.88 1.15 2.20
N ASP A 11 -24.92 0.30 1.17
CA ASP A 11 -25.50 -1.06 1.24
C ASP A 11 -24.52 -2.13 1.78
N LEU A 12 -23.28 -1.77 2.13
CA LEU A 12 -22.30 -2.73 2.64
C LEU A 12 -22.35 -2.87 4.16
N ASP A 13 -22.44 -4.12 4.60
CA ASP A 13 -22.34 -4.47 6.02
C ASP A 13 -20.88 -4.38 6.51
N ILE A 14 -20.51 -3.24 7.08
CA ILE A 14 -19.22 -3.04 7.77
C ILE A 14 -19.43 -3.09 9.29
N ASP A 15 -18.74 -4.01 9.97
CA ASP A 15 -18.81 -4.18 11.43
C ASP A 15 -17.81 -3.31 12.18
N VAL A 16 -16.62 -3.11 11.62
CA VAL A 16 -15.50 -2.45 12.30
C VAL A 16 -14.52 -1.84 11.29
N VAL A 17 -13.96 -0.68 11.65
CA VAL A 17 -12.87 -0.03 10.91
C VAL A 17 -11.55 -0.32 11.61
N ILE A 18 -10.57 -0.83 10.86
CA ILE A 18 -9.26 -1.24 11.36
C ILE A 18 -8.17 -0.55 10.53
N PRO A 19 -7.30 0.28 11.10
CA PRO A 19 -6.17 0.85 10.38
C PRO A 19 -5.08 -0.20 10.12
N ILE A 20 -4.35 0.00 9.03
CA ILE A 20 -3.03 -0.58 8.83
C ILE A 20 -2.02 0.42 9.44
N PRO A 21 -1.37 0.09 10.56
CA PRO A 21 -0.55 1.05 11.31
C PRO A 21 0.76 1.41 10.60
N GLU A 22 1.28 2.62 10.77
CA GLU A 22 0.88 3.65 11.76
C GLU A 22 0.17 4.85 11.14
N THR A 23 0.53 5.24 9.92
CA THR A 23 0.07 6.47 9.23
C THR A 23 -1.46 6.55 9.17
N SER A 24 -2.12 5.41 8.94
CA SER A 24 -3.56 5.34 8.70
C SER A 24 -4.40 5.32 9.97
N CYS A 25 -3.79 5.33 11.16
CA CYS A 25 -4.53 5.28 12.43
C CYS A 25 -5.54 6.42 12.57
N ASP A 26 -5.10 7.67 12.38
CA ASP A 26 -5.97 8.84 12.53
C ASP A 26 -6.97 8.98 11.36
N ILE A 27 -6.55 8.55 10.16
CA ILE A 27 -7.43 8.52 8.98
C ILE A 27 -8.59 7.54 9.22
N ALA A 28 -8.28 6.34 9.71
CA ALA A 28 -9.26 5.31 10.03
C ALA A 28 -10.16 5.72 11.20
N LEU A 29 -9.62 6.43 12.20
CA LEU A 29 -10.40 6.97 13.31
C LEU A 29 -11.48 7.94 12.81
N GLU A 30 -11.11 8.86 11.91
CA GLU A 30 -12.05 9.81 11.33
C GLU A 30 -13.08 9.11 10.42
N ILE A 31 -12.65 8.11 9.64
CA ILE A 31 -13.57 7.28 8.85
C ILE A 31 -14.59 6.58 9.75
N ALA A 32 -14.14 5.93 10.83
CA ALA A 32 -15.00 5.25 11.79
C ALA A 32 -16.02 6.22 12.42
N ARG A 33 -15.58 7.43 12.78
CA ARG A 33 -16.42 8.48 13.34
C ARG A 33 -17.55 8.90 12.38
N ILE A 34 -17.22 9.15 11.11
CA ILE A 34 -18.19 9.56 10.10
C ILE A 34 -19.17 8.42 9.74
N LEU A 35 -18.69 7.17 9.68
CA LEU A 35 -19.54 6.01 9.38
C LEU A 35 -20.36 5.54 10.60
N GLY A 36 -20.11 6.09 11.80
CA GLY A 36 -20.74 5.61 13.03
C GLY A 36 -20.37 4.16 13.37
N LYS A 37 -19.18 3.71 12.97
CA LYS A 37 -18.68 2.34 13.16
C LYS A 37 -17.59 2.32 14.23
N PRO A 38 -17.42 1.19 14.97
CA PRO A 38 -16.35 1.10 15.94
C PRO A 38 -14.98 1.10 15.26
N TYR A 39 -14.05 1.86 15.83
CA TYR A 39 -12.62 1.80 15.51
C TYR A 39 -11.95 0.76 16.42
N ARG A 40 -11.14 -0.15 15.86
CA ARG A 40 -10.37 -1.14 16.62
C ARG A 40 -8.96 -1.30 16.08
N GLN A 41 -8.01 -1.47 16.98
CA GLN A 41 -6.64 -1.82 16.63
C GLN A 41 -6.54 -3.33 16.34
N GLY A 42 -6.93 -3.74 15.13
CA GLY A 42 -6.82 -5.12 14.67
C GLY A 42 -5.40 -5.51 14.28
N PHE A 43 -4.62 -4.58 13.72
CA PHE A 43 -3.20 -4.79 13.42
C PHE A 43 -2.30 -4.05 14.39
N VAL A 44 -1.19 -4.70 14.75
CA VAL A 44 -0.10 -4.10 15.54
C VAL A 44 1.18 -4.18 14.71
N LYS A 45 1.85 -3.05 14.53
CA LYS A 45 3.16 -3.00 13.87
C LYS A 45 4.23 -3.48 14.81
N ASN A 46 5.04 -4.42 14.34
CA ASN A 46 6.24 -4.83 15.05
C ASN A 46 7.27 -3.70 14.97
N ARG A 47 7.51 -3.01 16.08
CA ARG A 47 8.50 -1.92 16.17
C ARG A 47 9.92 -2.36 15.83
N TYR A 48 10.22 -3.64 16.04
CA TYR A 48 11.54 -4.23 15.82
C TYR A 48 11.45 -5.30 14.72
N VAL A 49 11.88 -4.93 13.52
CA VAL A 49 12.01 -5.87 12.40
C VAL A 49 13.50 -6.15 12.20
N GLY A 50 13.96 -7.31 12.67
CA GLY A 50 15.35 -7.74 12.50
C GLY A 50 15.68 -8.07 11.03
N ARG A 51 16.97 -8.12 10.68
CA ARG A 51 17.43 -8.62 9.36
C ARG A 51 17.20 -10.14 9.27
N THR A 52 16.93 -10.67 8.08
CA THR A 52 16.90 -12.12 7.85
C THR A 52 18.28 -12.56 7.37
N PHE A 53 18.90 -13.49 8.07
CA PHE A 53 20.09 -14.18 7.57
C PHE A 53 19.66 -15.27 6.60
N ILE A 54 20.30 -15.31 5.43
CA ILE A 54 20.12 -16.39 4.47
C ILE A 54 20.83 -17.62 5.03
N MET A 55 20.06 -18.58 5.55
CA MET A 55 20.60 -19.83 6.08
C MET A 55 20.41 -20.95 5.04
N PRO A 56 21.44 -21.75 4.70
CA PRO A 56 21.29 -22.89 3.79
C PRO A 56 20.22 -23.86 4.33
N GLY A 57 19.23 -24.20 3.52
CA GLY A 57 18.19 -25.19 3.87
C GLY A 57 16.94 -24.67 4.60
N GLN A 58 16.74 -23.36 4.80
CA GLN A 58 15.50 -22.87 5.41
C GLN A 58 14.31 -22.86 4.43
N GLN A 59 13.43 -23.87 4.55
CA GLN A 59 12.08 -23.93 3.96
C GLN A 59 11.06 -22.92 4.54
N LEU A 60 11.48 -21.90 5.31
CA LEU A 60 10.56 -20.99 5.98
C LEU A 60 10.62 -19.58 5.38
N ARG A 61 10.11 -19.42 4.16
CA ARG A 61 9.53 -18.15 3.72
C ARG A 61 8.25 -17.90 4.52
N ARG A 62 8.38 -17.48 5.78
CA ARG A 62 7.25 -16.85 6.48
C ARG A 62 6.88 -15.60 5.66
N LYS A 63 5.58 -15.46 5.31
CA LYS A 63 5.05 -14.30 4.57
C LYS A 63 5.64 -13.02 5.14
N SER A 64 6.31 -12.23 4.29
CA SER A 64 7.12 -11.07 4.70
C SER A 64 6.33 -10.07 5.54
N VAL A 65 5.02 -9.94 5.29
CA VAL A 65 4.18 -9.01 6.03
C VAL A 65 3.94 -9.42 7.49
N ARG A 66 3.91 -10.72 7.82
CA ARG A 66 3.78 -11.22 9.21
C ARG A 66 4.98 -10.85 10.10
N ARG A 67 6.10 -10.47 9.49
CA ARG A 67 7.26 -9.93 10.22
C ARG A 67 7.05 -8.48 10.59
N LYS A 68 6.28 -7.73 9.80
CA LYS A 68 6.02 -6.30 9.99
C LYS A 68 4.76 -6.06 10.81
N LEU A 69 3.74 -6.90 10.66
CA LEU A 69 2.43 -6.75 11.25
C LEU A 69 2.01 -8.02 11.97
N ASN A 70 1.27 -7.88 13.07
CA ASN A 70 0.60 -8.96 13.74
C ASN A 70 -0.90 -8.67 13.84
N ALA A 71 -1.73 -9.70 13.62
CA ALA A 71 -3.18 -9.58 13.65
C ALA A 71 -3.73 -10.02 15.02
N ASN A 72 -4.45 -9.13 15.69
CA ASN A 72 -5.23 -9.49 16.88
C ASN A 72 -6.50 -10.22 16.45
N ARG A 73 -6.47 -11.56 16.49
CA ARG A 73 -7.55 -12.44 16.00
C ARG A 73 -8.94 -12.10 16.53
N ALA A 74 -9.04 -11.67 17.80
CA ALA A 74 -10.32 -11.33 18.42
C ALA A 74 -11.02 -10.15 17.73
N GLU A 75 -10.25 -9.27 17.07
CA GLU A 75 -10.79 -8.11 16.37
C GLU A 75 -11.38 -8.44 15.00
N PHE A 76 -10.97 -9.55 14.37
CA PHE A 76 -11.40 -9.95 13.02
C PHE A 76 -12.47 -11.05 13.01
N ARG A 77 -12.43 -11.97 13.98
CA ARG A 77 -13.25 -13.19 13.95
C ARG A 77 -14.74 -12.90 13.77
N ASP A 78 -15.33 -13.52 12.75
CA ASP A 78 -16.75 -13.46 12.37
C ASP A 78 -17.28 -12.08 11.98
N LYS A 79 -16.39 -11.13 11.64
CA LYS A 79 -16.76 -9.76 11.25
C LYS A 79 -16.47 -9.45 9.79
N ASN A 80 -17.23 -8.51 9.23
CA ASN A 80 -16.94 -7.81 8.00
C ASN A 80 -16.10 -6.56 8.33
N VAL A 81 -14.84 -6.56 7.90
CA VAL A 81 -13.86 -5.54 8.33
C VAL A 81 -13.56 -4.55 7.20
N LEU A 82 -13.51 -3.26 7.54
CA LEU A 82 -12.97 -2.22 6.68
C LEU A 82 -11.53 -1.93 7.10
N LEU A 83 -10.58 -2.32 6.25
CA LEU A 83 -9.17 -1.97 6.41
C LEU A 83 -8.89 -0.61 5.77
N VAL A 84 -8.07 0.21 6.41
CA VAL A 84 -7.66 1.51 5.88
C VAL A 84 -6.14 1.54 5.77
N ASP A 85 -5.63 1.75 4.56
CA ASP A 85 -4.21 1.95 4.28
C ASP A 85 -3.94 3.37 3.75
N ASP A 86 -2.69 3.81 3.82
CA ASP A 86 -2.33 5.13 3.32
C ASP A 86 -2.35 5.17 1.79
N SER A 87 -1.87 4.10 1.16
CA SER A 87 -1.68 4.00 -0.28
C SER A 87 -1.54 2.54 -0.73
N ILE A 88 -1.78 2.29 -2.02
CA ILE A 88 -1.52 1.00 -2.66
C ILE A 88 -0.56 1.22 -3.82
N VAL A 89 0.66 0.66 -3.72
CA VAL A 89 1.72 0.82 -4.72
C VAL A 89 1.84 -0.44 -5.59
N ARG A 90 2.46 -1.51 -5.06
CA ARG A 90 2.66 -2.80 -5.77
C ARG A 90 1.53 -3.80 -5.52
N GLY A 91 0.63 -3.53 -4.57
CA GLY A 91 -0.47 -4.42 -4.16
C GLY A 91 -0.10 -5.67 -3.37
N THR A 92 1.12 -6.21 -3.51
CA THR A 92 1.58 -7.44 -2.82
C THR A 92 1.51 -7.37 -1.29
N THR A 93 1.71 -6.20 -0.71
CA THR A 93 1.56 -5.99 0.74
C THR A 93 0.08 -6.03 1.14
N SER A 94 -0.77 -5.30 0.41
CA SER A 94 -2.21 -5.26 0.65
C SER A 94 -2.86 -6.64 0.51
N GLU A 95 -2.46 -7.42 -0.51
CA GLU A 95 -2.87 -8.82 -0.70
C GLU A 95 -2.56 -9.68 0.54
N GLN A 96 -1.32 -9.64 1.04
CA GLN A 96 -0.92 -10.39 2.23
C GLN A 96 -1.65 -9.92 3.50
N ILE A 97 -1.95 -8.62 3.61
CA ILE A 97 -2.72 -8.07 4.74
C ILE A 97 -4.16 -8.56 4.72
N ILE A 98 -4.81 -8.55 3.55
CA ILE A 98 -6.16 -9.08 3.35
C ILE A 98 -6.18 -10.56 3.72
N GLU A 99 -5.20 -11.32 3.25
CA GLU A 99 -5.06 -12.73 3.58
C GLU A 99 -4.89 -12.95 5.10
N MET A 100 -4.07 -12.13 5.77
CA MET A 100 -3.93 -12.17 7.23
C MET A 100 -5.24 -11.87 7.97
N ALA A 101 -6.06 -10.94 7.48
CA ALA A 101 -7.36 -10.64 8.05
C ALA A 101 -8.32 -11.84 7.91
N ARG A 102 -8.32 -12.50 6.73
CA ARG A 102 -9.09 -13.74 6.51
C ARG A 102 -8.60 -14.89 7.38
N GLU A 103 -7.29 -15.10 7.49
CA GLU A 103 -6.66 -16.08 8.38
C GLU A 103 -6.97 -15.81 9.87
N ALA A 104 -7.22 -14.55 10.24
CA ALA A 104 -7.66 -14.15 11.57
C ALA A 104 -9.17 -14.35 11.81
N GLY A 105 -9.93 -14.72 10.78
CA GLY A 105 -11.34 -15.09 10.86
C GLY A 105 -12.32 -14.03 10.32
N ALA A 106 -11.87 -13.03 9.56
CA ALA A 106 -12.77 -12.07 8.91
C ALA A 106 -13.65 -12.75 7.83
N LYS A 107 -14.93 -12.38 7.78
CA LYS A 107 -15.90 -12.87 6.78
C LYS A 107 -15.73 -12.16 5.44
N LYS A 108 -15.81 -10.82 5.49
CA LYS A 108 -15.59 -9.91 4.37
C LYS A 108 -14.45 -8.96 4.71
N VAL A 109 -13.59 -8.70 3.74
CA VAL A 109 -12.45 -7.78 3.89
C VAL A 109 -12.54 -6.70 2.83
N TYR A 110 -12.90 -5.50 3.26
CA TYR A 110 -12.93 -4.30 2.44
C TYR A 110 -11.63 -3.51 2.67
N LEU A 111 -11.14 -2.82 1.64
CA LEU A 111 -9.94 -1.99 1.73
C LEU A 111 -10.25 -0.57 1.21
N ALA A 112 -9.86 0.44 1.98
CA ALA A 112 -9.86 1.84 1.56
C ALA A 112 -8.44 2.39 1.55
N SER A 113 -8.03 3.00 0.43
CA SER A 113 -6.74 3.69 0.26
C SER A 113 -6.94 5.18 0.45
N ALA A 114 -6.25 5.79 1.43
CA ALA A 114 -6.33 7.22 1.70
C ALA A 114 -5.78 8.09 0.56
N ALA A 115 -4.90 7.53 -0.28
CA ALA A 115 -4.44 8.12 -1.52
C ALA A 115 -5.29 7.65 -2.74
N PRO A 116 -5.35 8.46 -3.81
CA PRO A 116 -5.79 8.01 -5.13
C PRO A 116 -4.91 6.89 -5.69
N GLU A 117 -5.32 6.32 -6.82
CA GLU A 117 -4.53 5.32 -7.53
C GLU A 117 -3.16 5.87 -7.93
N ILE A 118 -2.10 5.20 -7.48
CA ILE A 118 -0.72 5.51 -7.88
C ILE A 118 -0.45 4.80 -9.20
N ARG A 119 -0.45 5.57 -10.30
CA ARG A 119 -0.39 5.06 -11.68
C ARG A 119 0.91 5.42 -12.41
N PHE A 120 1.66 6.39 -11.89
CA PHE A 120 2.88 6.90 -12.50
C PHE A 120 4.02 6.95 -11.48
N PRO A 121 5.29 6.77 -11.92
CA PRO A 121 6.44 6.89 -11.05
C PRO A 121 6.66 8.34 -10.61
N ASN A 122 7.23 8.53 -9.42
CA ASN A 122 7.71 9.86 -9.01
C ASN A 122 9.15 10.06 -9.50
N VAL A 123 9.45 11.25 -10.01
CA VAL A 123 10.79 11.63 -10.49
C VAL A 123 11.37 12.85 -9.74
N TYR A 124 10.71 13.25 -8.64
CA TYR A 124 11.05 14.43 -7.84
C TYR A 124 11.62 14.06 -6.45
N GLY A 125 12.15 12.83 -6.31
CA GLY A 125 12.91 12.40 -5.13
C GLY A 125 12.18 11.42 -4.20
N ILE A 126 10.92 11.06 -4.47
CA ILE A 126 10.23 9.97 -3.76
C ILE A 126 10.52 8.66 -4.48
N ASP A 127 11.12 7.69 -3.79
CA ASP A 127 11.37 6.37 -4.38
C ASP A 127 10.05 5.62 -4.60
N MET A 128 9.69 5.46 -5.87
CA MET A 128 8.53 4.71 -6.35
C MET A 128 8.99 3.65 -7.34
N PRO A 129 8.39 2.46 -7.43
CA PRO A 129 8.79 1.45 -8.40
C PRO A 129 8.51 1.89 -9.84
N THR A 130 8.90 1.06 -10.82
CA THR A 130 8.63 1.38 -12.24
C THR A 130 7.12 1.36 -12.51
N ALA A 131 6.68 2.01 -13.60
CA ALA A 131 5.25 2.07 -13.93
C ALA A 131 4.63 0.66 -14.04
N ASN A 132 5.35 -0.30 -14.62
CA ASN A 132 4.90 -1.69 -14.77
C ASN A 132 4.76 -2.45 -13.45
N GLU A 133 5.45 -2.03 -12.40
CA GLU A 133 5.37 -2.62 -11.06
C GLU A 133 4.24 -2.03 -10.21
N LEU A 134 3.63 -0.93 -10.66
CA LEU A 134 2.47 -0.32 -10.00
C LEU A 134 1.21 -1.13 -10.34
N ILE A 135 0.48 -1.57 -9.31
CA ILE A 135 -0.71 -2.40 -9.53
C ILE A 135 -1.81 -1.63 -10.27
N ALA A 136 -1.92 -0.31 -10.04
CA ALA A 136 -2.92 0.52 -10.66
C ALA A 136 -2.54 1.02 -12.06
N HIS A 137 -1.30 0.79 -12.53
CA HIS A 137 -0.91 1.16 -13.87
C HIS A 137 -1.67 0.31 -14.91
N GLY A 138 -2.45 0.98 -15.77
CA GLY A 138 -3.25 0.34 -16.81
C GLY A 138 -4.40 -0.54 -16.31
N ARG A 139 -4.85 -0.39 -15.05
CA ARG A 139 -5.93 -1.20 -14.46
C ARG A 139 -7.01 -0.36 -13.81
N GLU A 140 -8.24 -0.85 -13.86
CA GLU A 140 -9.38 -0.29 -13.16
C GLU A 140 -9.48 -0.82 -11.71
N VAL A 141 -10.24 -0.12 -10.87
CA VAL A 141 -10.36 -0.44 -9.43
C VAL A 141 -10.83 -1.88 -9.19
N ASP A 142 -11.78 -2.39 -9.99
CA ASP A 142 -12.26 -3.77 -9.84
C ASP A 142 -11.19 -4.81 -10.19
N GLU A 143 -10.35 -4.54 -11.19
CA GLU A 143 -9.23 -5.43 -11.53
C GLU A 143 -8.21 -5.48 -10.39
N ILE A 144 -7.87 -4.32 -9.81
CA ILE A 144 -6.97 -4.23 -8.65
C ILE A 144 -7.57 -4.99 -7.46
N ARG A 145 -8.87 -4.79 -7.19
CA ARG A 145 -9.61 -5.48 -6.12
C ARG A 145 -9.51 -7.00 -6.24
N GLN A 146 -9.71 -7.51 -7.46
CA GLN A 146 -9.61 -8.95 -7.74
C GLN A 146 -8.18 -9.46 -7.51
N ILE A 147 -7.17 -8.75 -8.00
CA ILE A 147 -5.75 -9.13 -7.85
C ILE A 147 -5.35 -9.22 -6.37
N ILE A 148 -5.75 -8.24 -5.54
CA ILE A 148 -5.41 -8.25 -4.11
C ILE A 148 -6.34 -9.13 -3.25
N GLY A 149 -7.40 -9.69 -3.84
CA GLY A 149 -8.34 -10.58 -3.15
C GLY A 149 -9.28 -9.87 -2.16
N ALA A 150 -9.59 -8.58 -2.36
CA ALA A 150 -10.54 -7.84 -1.52
C ALA A 150 -12.00 -8.10 -1.91
N ASP A 151 -12.92 -8.04 -0.94
CA ASP A 151 -14.36 -8.07 -1.20
C ASP A 151 -14.87 -6.72 -1.73
N GLY A 152 -14.17 -5.62 -1.42
CA GLY A 152 -14.40 -4.30 -1.97
C GLY A 152 -13.15 -3.44 -1.81
N LEU A 153 -12.91 -2.56 -2.78
CA LEU A 153 -11.77 -1.66 -2.83
C LEU A 153 -12.26 -0.26 -3.20
N ILE A 154 -11.79 0.75 -2.48
CA ILE A 154 -12.09 2.15 -2.78
C ILE A 154 -10.84 3.01 -2.61
N PHE A 155 -10.63 3.92 -3.56
CA PHE A 155 -9.55 4.91 -3.54
C PHE A 155 -10.10 6.29 -3.24
N GLN A 156 -9.25 7.15 -2.68
CA GLN A 156 -9.57 8.55 -2.48
C GLN A 156 -9.65 9.27 -3.83
N ASP A 157 -10.63 10.14 -4.02
CA ASP A 157 -10.67 11.00 -5.20
C ASP A 157 -9.53 12.03 -5.12
N LEU A 158 -8.80 12.24 -6.23
CA LEU A 158 -7.70 13.19 -6.28
C LEU A 158 -8.13 14.61 -5.87
N ASN A 159 -9.29 15.06 -6.37
CA ASN A 159 -9.83 16.37 -6.00
C ASN A 159 -10.13 16.46 -4.51
N ASP A 160 -10.74 15.43 -3.92
CA ASP A 160 -10.99 15.42 -2.47
C ASP A 160 -9.70 15.42 -1.65
N LEU A 161 -8.62 14.76 -2.13
CA LEU A 161 -7.30 14.83 -1.48
C LEU A 161 -6.72 16.25 -1.54
N ILE A 162 -6.79 16.90 -2.72
CA ILE A 162 -6.35 18.28 -2.91
C ILE A 162 -7.11 19.22 -1.98
N GLU A 163 -8.43 19.10 -1.91
CA GLU A 163 -9.27 19.93 -1.04
C GLU A 163 -8.99 19.67 0.44
N ALA A 164 -8.75 18.41 0.83
CA ALA A 164 -8.41 18.07 2.21
C ALA A 164 -7.11 18.75 2.68
N VAL A 165 -6.09 18.82 1.82
CA VAL A 165 -4.82 19.50 2.15
C VAL A 165 -4.98 21.02 2.04
N ARG A 166 -5.69 21.51 1.03
CA ARG A 166 -5.93 22.95 0.80
C ARG A 166 -6.77 23.59 1.90
N ALA A 167 -7.62 22.84 2.58
CA ALA A 167 -8.39 23.33 3.72
C ALA A 167 -7.49 23.92 4.83
N GLU A 168 -6.25 23.42 4.97
CA GLU A 168 -5.27 23.91 5.95
C GLU A 168 -4.47 25.12 5.43
N ASN A 169 -4.36 25.29 4.11
CA ASN A 169 -3.74 26.46 3.50
C ASN A 169 -4.35 26.77 2.11
N PRO A 170 -5.31 27.70 2.02
CA PRO A 170 -6.02 28.00 0.78
C PRO A 170 -5.18 28.77 -0.25
N ASP A 171 -4.01 29.29 0.13
CA ASP A 171 -3.12 30.02 -0.77
C ASP A 171 -2.47 29.08 -1.81
N ILE A 172 -2.35 27.79 -1.49
CA ILE A 172 -1.79 26.78 -2.39
C ILE A 172 -2.79 26.48 -3.53
N GLN A 173 -2.46 26.94 -4.74
CA GLN A 173 -3.34 26.81 -5.90
C GLN A 173 -3.25 25.44 -6.58
N GLN A 174 -2.07 24.82 -6.59
CA GLN A 174 -1.80 23.54 -7.24
C GLN A 174 -0.76 22.75 -6.44
N PHE A 175 -0.86 21.42 -6.52
CA PHE A 175 0.08 20.48 -5.92
C PHE A 175 0.81 19.70 -7.02
N GLU A 176 1.96 19.13 -6.67
CA GLU A 176 2.61 18.10 -7.48
C GLU A 176 1.78 16.81 -7.33
N CYS A 177 1.21 16.32 -8.44
CA CYS A 177 0.27 15.20 -8.45
C CYS A 177 0.61 14.14 -9.50
N SER A 178 1.83 14.17 -10.04
CA SER A 178 2.26 13.35 -11.18
C SER A 178 1.98 11.87 -10.96
N VAL A 179 2.23 11.35 -9.76
CA VAL A 179 2.02 9.93 -9.43
C VAL A 179 0.57 9.47 -9.59
N PHE A 180 -0.39 10.39 -9.50
CA PHE A 180 -1.83 10.11 -9.62
C PHE A 180 -2.35 10.37 -11.04
N ASN A 181 -1.95 11.50 -11.66
CA ASN A 181 -2.55 11.99 -12.90
C ASN A 181 -1.59 12.10 -14.11
N GLY A 182 -0.31 11.80 -13.93
CA GLY A 182 0.71 11.87 -14.97
C GLY A 182 1.13 13.29 -15.37
N VAL A 183 0.68 14.32 -14.65
CA VAL A 183 1.02 15.72 -14.93
C VAL A 183 2.29 16.11 -14.17
N TYR A 184 3.43 16.03 -14.85
CA TYR A 184 4.73 16.46 -14.34
C TYR A 184 4.91 17.97 -14.53
N VAL A 185 5.09 18.70 -13.42
CA VAL A 185 5.11 20.18 -13.42
C VAL A 185 6.27 20.77 -14.21
N THR A 186 7.39 20.06 -14.32
CA THR A 186 8.60 20.49 -15.05
C THR A 186 8.47 20.36 -16.57
N LYS A 187 7.48 19.61 -17.06
CA LYS A 187 7.16 19.42 -18.50
C LYS A 187 8.29 18.87 -19.36
N ASP A 188 9.29 18.25 -18.75
CA ASP A 188 10.44 17.58 -19.36
C ASP A 188 10.44 16.07 -19.11
N VAL A 189 9.39 15.56 -18.46
CA VAL A 189 9.19 14.14 -18.17
C VAL A 189 8.28 13.57 -19.24
N ASP A 190 8.86 12.82 -20.18
CA ASP A 190 8.15 12.07 -21.20
C ASP A 190 8.37 10.56 -21.03
N GLN A 191 7.72 9.75 -21.87
CA GLN A 191 7.87 8.30 -21.82
C GLN A 191 9.31 7.86 -22.03
N GLN A 192 10.09 8.56 -22.87
CA GLN A 192 11.49 8.22 -23.12
C GLN A 192 12.34 8.39 -21.86
N TYR A 193 12.09 9.45 -21.09
CA TYR A 193 12.74 9.68 -19.81
C TYR A 193 12.36 8.60 -18.77
N LEU A 194 11.08 8.20 -18.72
CA LEU A 194 10.64 7.12 -17.83
C LEU A 194 11.27 5.77 -18.21
N ASP A 195 11.33 5.46 -19.51
CA ASP A 195 11.99 4.24 -20.00
C ASP A 195 13.49 4.25 -19.69
N PHE A 196 14.13 5.43 -19.78
CA PHE A 196 15.52 5.62 -19.37
C PHE A 196 15.72 5.35 -17.87
N LEU A 197 14.86 5.89 -17.00
CA LEU A 197 14.93 5.61 -15.56
C LEU A 197 14.71 4.13 -15.23
N ASP A 198 13.79 3.47 -15.93
CA ASP A 198 13.54 2.03 -15.78
C ASP A 198 14.78 1.22 -16.19
N SER A 199 15.51 1.65 -17.23
CA SER A 199 16.76 0.99 -17.65
C SER A 199 17.87 1.10 -16.59
N LEU A 200 18.04 2.27 -15.98
CA LEU A 200 19.02 2.48 -14.91
C LEU A 200 18.76 1.57 -13.71
N ARG A 201 17.49 1.44 -13.30
CA ARG A 201 17.10 0.59 -12.17
C ARG A 201 17.34 -0.89 -12.42
N ASN A 202 17.14 -1.35 -13.65
CA ASN A 202 17.43 -2.74 -14.01
C ASN A 202 18.93 -3.04 -13.92
N ASP A 203 19.79 -2.07 -14.26
CA ASP A 203 21.23 -2.22 -14.14
C ASP A 203 21.72 -2.14 -12.68
N ASP A 204 21.14 -1.25 -11.88
CA ASP A 204 21.38 -1.21 -10.42
C ASP A 204 20.98 -2.52 -9.75
N ALA A 205 19.82 -3.09 -10.11
CA ALA A 205 19.37 -4.37 -9.57
C ALA A 205 20.34 -5.52 -9.91
N LYS A 206 20.89 -5.54 -11.14
CA LYS A 206 21.92 -6.51 -11.53
C LYS A 206 23.23 -6.31 -10.75
N ALA A 207 23.64 -5.07 -10.53
CA ALA A 207 24.85 -4.77 -9.76
C ALA A 207 24.73 -5.23 -8.30
N VAL A 208 23.57 -5.02 -7.66
CA VAL A 208 23.30 -5.49 -6.30
C VAL A 208 23.26 -7.02 -6.22
N LEU A 209 22.64 -7.69 -7.20
CA LEU A 209 22.63 -9.16 -7.28
C LEU A 209 24.05 -9.71 -7.38
N PHE A 210 24.87 -9.10 -8.24
CA PHE A 210 26.27 -9.49 -8.44
C PHE A 210 27.11 -9.33 -7.15
N GLN A 211 26.94 -8.22 -6.42
CA GLN A 211 27.60 -8.02 -5.12
C GLN A 211 27.20 -9.10 -4.10
N ASN A 212 25.91 -9.41 -3.99
CA ASN A 212 25.43 -10.44 -3.06
C ASN A 212 25.98 -11.84 -3.43
N GLU A 213 26.12 -12.16 -4.72
CA GLU A 213 26.73 -13.42 -5.17
C GLU A 213 28.22 -13.48 -4.79
N MET A 214 28.96 -12.37 -4.94
CA MET A 214 30.37 -12.28 -4.55
C MET A 214 30.56 -12.46 -3.02
N GLU A 215 29.76 -11.77 -2.20
CA GLU A 215 29.83 -11.90 -0.74
C GLU A 215 29.53 -13.33 -0.27
N ASN A 216 28.57 -14.02 -0.90
CA ASN A 216 28.26 -15.41 -0.58
C ASN A 216 29.37 -16.39 -1.00
N LEU A 217 30.08 -16.11 -2.10
CA LEU A 217 31.23 -16.89 -2.56
C LEU A 217 32.45 -16.73 -1.63
N GLU A 218 32.68 -15.53 -1.09
CA GLU A 218 33.75 -15.27 -0.13
C GLU A 218 33.54 -16.02 1.19
N MET A 219 32.30 -16.11 1.69
CA MET A 219 31.98 -16.88 2.91
C MET A 219 32.17 -18.40 2.76
N HIS A 220 32.20 -18.94 1.54
CA HIS A 220 32.42 -20.36 1.29
C HIS A 220 33.90 -20.74 1.12
N ASN A 221 34.81 -19.77 1.05
CA ASN A 221 36.24 -20.00 0.83
C ASN A 221 37.09 -19.90 2.13
N GLU A 222 36.50 -19.60 3.28
CA GLU A 222 37.17 -19.62 4.60
C GLU A 222 36.98 -20.96 5.37
N GLY A 223 37.05 -22.10 4.68
CA GLY A 223 36.96 -23.45 5.25
C GLY A 223 38.23 -24.25 5.13
#